data_AF-A0A9E3Z732-F1
#
_entry.id   AF-A0A9E3Z732-F1
#
_cell.length_a   1.000
_cell.length_b   1.000
_cell.length_c   1.000
_cell.angle_alpha   90.00
_cell.angle_beta   90.00
_cell.angle_gamma   90.00
#
_symmetry.space_group_name_H-M   'P 1'
#
loop_
_entity.id
_entity.type
_entity.pdbx_description
1 polymer ?
#
loop_
_entity_poly.entity_id
_entity_poly.type
_entity_poly.pdbx_seq_one_letter_code
_entity_poly.pdbx_strand_id
1 'polypeptide(L)'
;MGGLSSLATVGLNLALSQEAYKRENKALDKERKRQVAAIQAQDAALAKDGADALKQRLASVRARAGAAGLSTSGGSIDAVMRGLEQEAADGLAAASDKASGRIEDLRESTAARKKRNLLELSNTWLDIGNSALGSGSSRRSLLG
;
A
#
# COMPACT_ATOMS: atom_id res chain seq x y z
N MET A 1 -37.81 26.67 -24.07
CA MET A 1 -38.22 25.99 -22.82
C MET A 1 -37.46 24.67 -22.67
N GLY A 2 -36.25 24.66 -22.09
CA GLY A 2 -35.44 23.43 -21.99
C GLY A 2 -34.42 23.36 -20.85
N GLY A 3 -34.14 24.47 -20.16
CA GLY A 3 -33.10 24.52 -19.13
C GLY A 3 -33.39 23.72 -17.84
N LEU A 4 -34.67 23.55 -17.47
CA LEU A 4 -35.04 22.84 -16.24
C LEU A 4 -34.92 21.32 -16.36
N SER A 5 -35.16 20.76 -17.56
CA SER A 5 -35.02 19.32 -17.81
C SER A 5 -33.53 18.91 -17.78
N SER A 6 -32.63 19.78 -18.27
CA SER A 6 -31.19 19.53 -18.25
C SER A 6 -30.59 19.49 -16.84
N LEU A 7 -31.07 20.32 -15.90
CA LEU A 7 -30.58 20.33 -14.51
C LEU A 7 -31.01 19.09 -13.72
N ALA A 8 -32.24 18.61 -13.90
CA ALA A 8 -32.72 17.38 -13.27
C ALA A 8 -31.95 16.15 -13.77
N THR A 9 -31.67 16.06 -15.07
CA THR A 9 -30.87 14.98 -15.66
C THR A 9 -29.40 15.04 -15.23
N VAL A 10 -28.81 16.23 -15.07
CA VAL A 10 -27.45 16.39 -14.54
C VAL A 10 -27.36 15.99 -13.07
N GLY A 11 -28.34 16.39 -12.24
CA GLY A 11 -28.38 16.01 -10.82
C GLY A 11 -28.55 14.51 -10.60
N LEU A 12 -29.37 13.84 -11.42
CA LEU A 12 -29.57 12.40 -11.36
C LEU A 12 -28.32 11.62 -11.81
N ASN A 13 -27.66 12.04 -12.89
CA ASN A 13 -26.39 11.45 -13.33
C ASN A 13 -25.27 11.68 -12.30
N LEU A 14 -25.26 12.82 -11.61
CA LEU A 14 -24.32 13.10 -10.52
C LEU A 14 -24.53 12.16 -9.32
N ALA A 15 -25.77 11.92 -8.93
CA ALA A 15 -26.09 11.00 -7.83
C ALA A 15 -25.68 9.55 -8.16
N LEU A 16 -26.00 9.09 -9.36
CA LEU A 16 -25.63 7.74 -9.83
C LEU A 16 -24.11 7.56 -9.95
N SER A 17 -23.41 8.56 -10.51
CA SER A 17 -21.95 8.53 -10.59
C SER A 17 -21.30 8.56 -9.21
N GLN A 18 -21.76 9.40 -8.28
CA GLN A 18 -21.27 9.37 -6.89
C GLN A 18 -21.45 8.02 -6.23
N GLU A 19 -22.58 7.35 -6.45
CA GLU A 19 -22.82 6.03 -5.87
C GLU A 19 -21.92 4.96 -6.47
N ALA A 20 -21.70 4.99 -7.79
CA ALA A 20 -20.73 4.14 -8.47
C ALA A 20 -19.30 4.36 -7.92
N TYR A 21 -18.86 5.62 -7.80
CA TYR A 21 -17.56 5.98 -7.23
C TYR A 21 -17.40 5.51 -5.77
N LYS A 22 -18.46 5.59 -4.95
CA LYS A 22 -18.43 5.10 -3.56
C LYS A 22 -18.28 3.57 -3.51
N ARG A 23 -18.99 2.84 -4.38
CA ARG A 23 -18.90 1.36 -4.45
C ARG A 23 -17.52 0.92 -4.93
N GLU A 24 -16.98 1.58 -5.95
CA GLU A 24 -15.64 1.31 -6.47
C GLU A 24 -14.55 1.58 -5.43
N ASN A 25 -14.62 2.74 -4.74
CA ASN A 25 -13.68 3.04 -3.65
C ASN A 25 -13.73 2.02 -2.51
N LYS A 26 -14.92 1.55 -2.13
CA LYS A 26 -15.05 0.49 -1.11
C LYS A 26 -14.42 -0.83 -1.57
N ALA A 27 -14.57 -1.19 -2.84
CA ALA A 27 -13.93 -2.39 -3.40
C ALA A 27 -12.40 -2.25 -3.38
N LEU A 28 -11.87 -1.10 -3.80
CA LEU A 28 -10.44 -0.79 -3.76
C LEU A 28 -9.88 -0.79 -2.33
N ASP A 29 -10.60 -0.22 -1.37
CA ASP A 29 -10.17 -0.23 0.04
C ASP A 29 -10.17 -1.63 0.65
N LYS A 30 -11.15 -2.48 0.29
CA LYS A 30 -11.19 -3.88 0.72
C LYS A 30 -10.03 -4.69 0.14
N GLU A 31 -9.74 -4.50 -1.15
CA GLU A 31 -8.63 -5.15 -1.83
C GLU A 31 -7.29 -4.73 -1.22
N ARG A 32 -7.12 -3.43 -0.97
CA ARG A 32 -5.95 -2.90 -0.27
C ARG A 32 -5.76 -3.50 1.12
N LYS A 33 -6.83 -3.60 1.92
CA LYS A 33 -6.76 -4.23 3.24
C LYS A 33 -6.31 -5.69 3.15
N ARG A 34 -6.78 -6.43 2.14
CA ARG A 34 -6.33 -7.81 1.89
C ARG A 34 -4.85 -7.87 1.52
N GLN A 35 -4.38 -6.97 0.65
CA GLN A 35 -2.96 -6.91 0.28
C GLN A 35 -2.06 -6.59 1.47
N VAL A 36 -2.45 -5.60 2.29
CA VAL A 36 -1.71 -5.27 3.53
C VAL A 36 -1.70 -6.46 4.50
N ALA A 37 -2.84 -7.13 4.70
CA ALA A 37 -2.92 -8.30 5.55
C ALA A 37 -2.07 -9.47 5.03
N ALA A 38 -2.01 -9.67 3.71
CA ALA A 38 -1.19 -10.70 3.09
C ALA A 38 0.32 -10.41 3.27
N ILE A 39 0.74 -9.16 3.10
CA ILE A 39 2.13 -8.73 3.35
C ILE A 39 2.48 -8.97 4.83
N GLN A 40 1.62 -8.54 5.75
CA GLN A 40 1.83 -8.74 7.19
C GLN A 40 1.91 -10.23 7.57
N ALA A 41 1.06 -11.07 6.97
CA ALA A 41 1.08 -12.52 7.21
C ALA A 41 2.37 -13.16 6.67
N GLN A 42 2.85 -12.72 5.50
CA GLN A 42 4.10 -13.18 4.92
C GLN A 42 5.30 -12.76 5.76
N ASP A 43 5.34 -11.51 6.21
CA ASP A 43 6.40 -10.99 7.08
C ASP A 43 6.42 -11.73 8.43
N ALA A 44 5.25 -12.03 9.00
CA ALA A 44 5.14 -12.82 10.23
C ALA A 44 5.62 -14.26 10.05
N ALA A 45 5.38 -14.88 8.88
CA ALA A 45 5.90 -16.21 8.58
C ALA A 45 7.43 -16.19 8.45
N LEU A 46 7.98 -15.24 7.71
CA LEU A 46 9.44 -15.06 7.57
C LEU A 46 10.12 -14.79 8.91
N ALA A 47 9.50 -14.00 9.79
CA ALA A 47 10.02 -13.73 11.13
C ALA A 47 10.05 -15.01 12.00
N LYS A 48 9.01 -15.86 11.91
CA LYS A 48 8.99 -17.16 12.60
C LYS A 48 10.07 -18.10 12.09
N ASP A 49 10.19 -18.24 10.77
CA ASP A 49 11.20 -19.10 10.15
C ASP A 49 12.62 -18.66 10.53
N GLY A 50 12.87 -17.34 10.56
CA GLY A 50 14.14 -16.77 11.01
C GLY A 50 14.44 -17.08 12.49
N ALA A 51 13.44 -16.96 13.36
CA ALA A 51 13.59 -17.27 14.78
C ALA A 51 13.88 -18.76 15.02
N ASP A 52 13.22 -19.65 14.29
CA ASP A 52 13.45 -21.09 14.42
C ASP A 52 14.79 -21.52 13.84
N ALA A 53 15.23 -20.92 12.73
CA ALA A 53 16.59 -21.10 12.20
C ALA A 53 17.67 -20.64 13.19
N LEU A 54 17.46 -19.50 13.87
CA LEU A 54 18.37 -19.04 14.92
C LEU A 54 18.43 -20.02 16.09
N LYS A 55 17.28 -20.48 16.60
CA LYS A 55 17.24 -21.48 17.68
C LYS A 55 17.99 -22.74 17.30
N GLN A 56 17.82 -23.24 16.08
CA GLN A 56 18.55 -24.41 15.59
C GLN A 56 20.06 -24.17 15.54
N ARG A 57 20.50 -23.00 15.08
CA ARG A 57 21.93 -22.62 15.07
C ARG A 57 22.49 -22.57 16.49
N LEU A 58 21.83 -21.88 17.42
CA LEU A 58 22.26 -21.84 18.83
C LEU A 58 22.29 -23.23 19.47
N ALA A 59 21.27 -24.07 19.21
CA ALA A 59 21.24 -25.44 19.69
C ALA A 59 22.40 -26.27 19.10
N SER A 60 22.71 -26.09 17.81
CA SER A 60 23.83 -26.79 17.16
C SER A 60 25.19 -26.37 17.71
N VAL A 61 25.38 -25.07 18.02
CA VAL A 61 26.60 -24.55 18.63
C VAL A 61 26.75 -25.11 20.04
N ARG A 62 25.68 -25.10 20.84
CA ARG A 62 25.66 -25.70 22.19
C ARG A 62 25.93 -27.20 22.16
N ALA A 63 25.33 -27.94 21.21
CA ALA A 63 25.55 -29.37 21.06
C ALA A 63 27.00 -29.68 20.66
N ARG A 64 27.59 -28.91 19.73
CA ARG A 64 29.00 -29.04 19.33
C ARG A 64 29.95 -28.72 20.48
N ALA A 65 29.68 -27.67 21.26
CA ALA A 65 30.45 -27.34 22.45
C ALA A 65 30.41 -28.47 23.48
N GLY A 66 29.22 -28.99 23.78
CA GLY A 66 29.06 -30.14 24.68
C GLY A 66 29.77 -31.40 24.19
N ALA A 67 29.70 -31.70 22.89
CA ALA A 67 30.41 -32.82 22.27
C ALA A 67 31.94 -32.66 22.29
N ALA A 68 32.44 -31.43 22.21
CA ALA A 68 33.87 -31.13 22.33
C ALA A 68 34.39 -31.10 23.77
N GLY A 69 33.52 -31.37 24.77
CA GLY A 69 33.87 -31.26 26.19
C GLY A 69 34.10 -29.81 26.65
N LEU A 70 33.74 -28.84 25.82
CA LEU A 70 33.84 -27.43 26.15
C LEU A 70 32.63 -27.06 27.00
N SER A 71 32.87 -26.58 28.22
CA SER A 71 31.82 -25.99 29.04
C SER A 71 31.17 -24.85 28.26
N THR A 72 29.83 -24.82 28.24
CA THR A 72 29.06 -23.70 27.70
C THR A 72 29.32 -22.38 28.43
N SER A 73 30.09 -22.37 29.52
CA SER A 73 30.52 -21.17 30.26
C SER A 73 31.89 -20.62 29.82
N GLY A 74 32.49 -21.14 28.74
CA GLY A 74 33.73 -20.57 28.19
C GLY A 74 33.47 -19.27 27.45
N GLY A 75 34.20 -18.18 27.78
CA GLY A 75 33.95 -16.83 27.25
C GLY A 75 33.93 -16.73 25.72
N SER A 76 34.67 -17.59 25.01
CA SER A 76 34.69 -17.62 23.54
C SER A 76 33.41 -18.19 22.93
N ILE A 77 32.77 -19.18 23.57
CA ILE A 77 31.49 -19.74 23.09
C ILE A 77 30.36 -18.76 23.36
N ASP A 78 30.38 -18.11 24.52
CA ASP A 78 29.39 -17.10 24.88
C ASP A 78 29.46 -15.89 23.93
N ALA A 79 30.67 -15.49 23.51
CA ALA A 79 30.87 -14.45 22.49
C ALA A 79 30.29 -14.85 21.11
N VAL A 80 30.45 -16.11 20.69
CA VAL A 80 29.87 -16.61 19.43
C VAL A 80 28.33 -16.64 19.51
N MET A 81 27.76 -17.07 20.63
CA MET A 81 26.31 -17.09 20.83
C MET A 81 25.74 -15.67 20.83
N ARG A 82 26.36 -14.73 21.56
CA ARG A 82 26.02 -13.30 21.52
C ARG A 82 26.14 -12.70 20.13
N GLY A 83 27.20 -13.04 19.39
CA GLY A 83 27.37 -12.58 18.01
C GLY A 83 26.25 -13.04 17.08
N LEU A 84 25.84 -14.31 17.19
CA LEU A 84 24.72 -14.86 16.42
C LEU A 84 23.37 -14.23 16.79
N GLU A 85 23.15 -13.94 18.08
CA GLU A 85 21.96 -13.22 18.55
C GLU A 85 21.94 -11.78 18.03
N GLN A 86 23.08 -11.10 18.05
CA GLN A 86 23.22 -9.73 17.59
C GLN A 86 23.04 -9.61 16.07
N GLU A 87 23.66 -10.49 15.29
CA GLU A 87 23.49 -10.56 13.83
C GLU A 87 22.03 -10.79 13.43
N ALA A 88 21.31 -11.62 14.18
CA ALA A 88 19.89 -11.85 13.93
C ALA A 88 19.01 -10.67 14.36
N ALA A 89 19.35 -9.98 15.46
CA ALA A 89 18.67 -8.76 15.86
C ALA A 89 18.83 -7.66 14.81
N ASP A 90 20.05 -7.46 14.30
CA ASP A 90 20.36 -6.50 13.23
C ASP A 90 19.62 -6.86 11.93
N GLY A 91 19.59 -8.16 11.58
CA GLY A 91 18.85 -8.66 10.43
C GLY A 91 17.34 -8.46 10.53
N LEU A 92 16.76 -8.67 11.72
CA LEU A 92 15.34 -8.44 11.98
C LEU A 92 14.98 -6.94 11.91
N ALA A 93 15.82 -6.08 12.47
CA ALA A 93 15.65 -4.62 12.39
C ALA A 93 15.67 -4.15 10.93
N ALA A 94 16.68 -4.56 10.14
CA ALA A 94 16.77 -4.23 8.73
C ALA A 94 15.59 -4.76 7.90
N ALA A 95 15.06 -5.95 8.25
CA ALA A 95 13.86 -6.49 7.62
C ALA A 95 12.60 -5.67 7.97
N SER A 96 12.46 -5.24 9.22
CA SER A 96 11.36 -4.39 9.69
C SER A 96 11.37 -3.02 9.01
N ASP A 97 12.56 -2.42 8.84
CA ASP A 97 12.72 -1.14 8.14
C ASP A 97 12.32 -1.26 6.66
N LYS A 98 12.73 -2.35 5.99
CA LYS A 98 12.32 -2.63 4.61
C LYS A 98 10.81 -2.84 4.47
N ALA A 99 10.18 -3.55 5.42
CA ALA A 99 8.74 -3.75 5.41
C ALA A 99 7.99 -2.42 5.61
N SER A 100 8.47 -1.58 6.54
CA SER A 100 7.92 -0.24 6.77
C SER A 100 8.04 0.65 5.54
N GLY A 101 9.20 0.65 4.87
CA GLY A 101 9.42 1.37 3.62
C GLY A 101 8.45 0.95 2.51
N ARG A 102 8.25 -0.37 2.32
CA ARG A 102 7.27 -0.89 1.33
C ARG A 102 5.84 -0.44 1.61
N ILE A 103 5.45 -0.36 2.90
CA ILE A 103 4.13 0.13 3.30
C ILE A 103 3.99 1.62 2.98
N GLU A 104 5.04 2.41 3.23
CA GLU A 104 5.05 3.84 2.95
C GLU A 104 4.98 4.12 1.44
N ASP A 105 5.76 3.41 0.63
CA ASP A 105 5.70 3.49 -0.85
C ASP A 105 4.30 3.17 -1.39
N LEU A 106 3.63 2.15 -0.81
CA LEU A 106 2.26 1.80 -1.13
C LEU A 106 1.28 2.92 -0.75
N ARG A 107 1.47 3.55 0.41
CA ARG A 107 0.64 4.69 0.83
C ARG A 107 0.81 5.88 -0.10
N GLU A 108 2.05 6.24 -0.40
CA GLU A 108 2.41 7.41 -1.22
C GLU A 108 1.93 7.23 -2.67
N SER A 109 2.20 6.08 -3.28
CA SER A 109 1.75 5.77 -4.64
C SER A 109 0.23 5.84 -4.78
N THR A 110 -0.52 5.42 -3.76
CA THR A 110 -1.97 5.50 -3.79
C THR A 110 -2.48 6.91 -3.52
N ALA A 111 -1.82 7.67 -2.64
CA ALA A 111 -2.14 9.08 -2.42
C ALA A 111 -1.93 9.90 -3.70
N ALA A 112 -0.84 9.64 -4.42
CA ALA A 112 -0.56 10.24 -5.72
C ALA A 112 -1.60 9.85 -6.79
N ARG A 113 -2.10 8.60 -6.79
CA ARG A 113 -3.20 8.18 -7.68
C ARG A 113 -4.52 8.88 -7.34
N LYS A 114 -4.87 8.99 -6.06
CA LYS A 114 -6.07 9.73 -5.61
C LYS A 114 -6.00 11.21 -6.01
N LYS A 115 -4.86 11.87 -5.82
CA LYS A 115 -4.66 13.26 -6.26
C LYS A 115 -4.85 13.42 -7.77
N ARG A 116 -4.26 12.54 -8.58
CA ARG A 116 -4.44 12.56 -10.05
C ARG A 116 -5.89 12.37 -10.47
N ASN A 117 -6.59 11.41 -9.87
CA ASN A 117 -8.00 11.13 -10.19
C ASN A 117 -8.91 12.32 -9.80
N LEU A 118 -8.63 13.00 -8.69
CA LEU A 118 -9.34 14.25 -8.32
C LEU A 118 -9.08 15.40 -9.30
N LEU A 119 -7.84 15.55 -9.77
CA LEU A 119 -7.48 16.56 -10.78
C LEU A 119 -8.14 16.28 -12.13
N GLU A 120 -8.14 15.02 -12.56
CA GLU A 120 -8.78 14.58 -13.80
C GLU A 120 -10.30 14.77 -13.74
N LEU A 121 -10.92 14.45 -12.59
CA LEU A 121 -12.32 14.76 -12.32
C LEU A 121 -12.56 16.27 -12.40
N SER A 122 -11.73 17.11 -11.77
CA SER A 122 -11.90 18.57 -11.83
C SER A 122 -11.75 19.14 -13.23
N ASN A 123 -10.81 18.63 -14.03
CA ASN A 123 -10.61 19.05 -15.42
C ASN A 123 -11.79 18.64 -16.29
N THR A 124 -12.31 17.42 -16.10
CA THR A 124 -13.51 16.94 -16.81
C THR A 124 -14.72 17.82 -16.50
N TRP A 125 -14.90 18.23 -15.25
CA TRP A 125 -15.98 19.14 -14.85
C TRP A 125 -15.81 20.55 -15.43
N LEU A 126 -14.58 21.08 -15.47
CA LEU A 126 -14.27 22.37 -16.10
C LEU A 126 -14.54 22.35 -17.62
N ASP A 127 -14.19 21.26 -18.31
CA ASP A 127 -14.44 21.11 -19.74
C ASP A 127 -15.94 21.02 -20.06
N ILE A 128 -16.72 20.33 -19.23
CA ILE A 128 -18.20 20.27 -19.35
C ILE A 128 -18.82 21.65 -19.10
N GLY A 129 -18.32 22.41 -18.12
CA GLY A 129 -18.76 23.79 -17.87
C GLY A 129 -18.48 24.72 -19.05
N ASN A 130 -17.28 24.64 -19.63
CA ASN A 130 -16.89 25.44 -20.78
C ASN A 130 -17.62 25.05 -22.07
N SER A 131 -17.89 23.77 -22.30
CA SER A 131 -18.63 23.30 -23.48
C SER A 131 -20.13 23.60 -23.39
N ALA A 132 -20.71 23.58 -22.18
CA ALA A 132 -22.10 24.00 -21.94
C ALA A 132 -22.31 25.51 -22.12
N LEU A 133 -21.34 26.34 -21.75
CA LEU A 133 -21.37 27.81 -21.97
C LEU A 133 -20.93 28.21 -23.39
N GLY A 134 -20.08 27.42 -24.06
CA GLY A 134 -19.55 27.70 -25.40
C GLY A 134 -20.41 27.22 -26.57
N SER A 135 -21.29 26.22 -26.40
CA SER A 135 -22.10 25.68 -27.50
C SER A 135 -23.32 26.55 -27.91
N GLY A 136 -23.56 27.66 -27.22
CA GLY A 136 -24.66 28.59 -27.53
C GLY A 136 -24.40 29.61 -28.65
N SER A 137 -23.16 29.76 -29.14
CA SER A 137 -22.78 30.89 -30.02
C SER A 137 -22.56 30.55 -31.50
N SER A 138 -22.84 29.33 -31.97
CA SER A 138 -22.81 29.04 -33.43
C SER A 138 -24.19 29.25 -34.07
N ARG A 139 -24.69 30.48 -33.95
CA ARG A 139 -25.72 31.04 -34.83
C ARG A 139 -25.11 32.25 -35.53
N ARG A 140 -24.46 32.07 -36.68
CA ARG A 140 -24.46 33.12 -37.71
C ARG A 140 -23.89 32.66 -39.05
N SER A 141 -24.71 32.95 -40.07
CA SER A 141 -24.29 33.42 -41.39
C SER A 141 -23.69 32.40 -42.35
N LEU A 142 -24.58 31.75 -43.13
CA LEU A 142 -24.37 31.56 -44.56
C LEU A 142 -25.70 31.83 -45.30
N LEU A 143 -26.06 33.11 -45.33
CA LEU A 143 -26.70 33.73 -46.50
C LEU A 143 -25.54 34.46 -47.19
N GLY A 144 -25.13 33.96 -48.34
CA GLY A 144 -24.02 34.46 -49.16
C GLY A 144 -23.81 33.53 -50.34
#